data_AF-F1TCL2-F1
#
_entry.id   AF-F1TCL2-F1
#
_cell.length_a   1.000
_cell.length_b   1.000
_cell.length_c   1.000
_cell.angle_alpha   90.00
_cell.angle_beta   90.00
_cell.angle_gamma   90.00
#
_symmetry.space_group_name_H-M   'P 1'
#
loop_
_entity.id
_entity.type
_entity.pdbx_description
1 polymer ?
#
loop_
_entity_poly.entity_id
_entity_poly.type
_entity_poly.pdbx_seq_one_letter_code
_entity_poly.pdbx_strand_id
1 'polypeptide(L)'
;MNLLLNFGFAWISVILAVLLSIIYILRKSTNKFNYLVSIIKTANQKLRKYHKYLGVLLVFTGLVHGLFSSQPVLTINFGTIGWIISILLGLNWMFRKYFNKYRGWIYYHRGLTVCFILVLVIHIVDVGIQGPEFLIGAQEANVVEPAIISEETVSTFNKQFAGTELKDGVYEGEANGFRPGLTVSVTVKGNKITSIEITNHNEVNSRYYQKAMDAVPQEIIDSQSLEVDAVSGATFTSTGIVNAVNDALSKAVISGELPEKQQLPENRKGHRR
;
A
#
# COMPACT_ATOMS: atom_id res chain seq x y z
N MET A 1 13.16 -6.32 3.77
CA MET A 1 12.52 -7.18 4.80
C MET A 1 11.22 -6.59 5.37
N ASN A 2 10.90 -5.31 5.15
CA ASN A 2 9.73 -4.64 5.75
C ASN A 2 8.44 -4.72 4.91
N LEU A 3 8.55 -4.81 3.59
CA LEU A 3 7.39 -4.84 2.68
C LEU A 3 6.57 -6.14 2.80
N LEU A 4 7.26 -7.29 2.80
CA LEU A 4 6.67 -8.63 3.03
C LEU A 4 5.91 -8.71 4.35
N LEU A 5 6.53 -8.19 5.41
CA LEU A 5 5.92 -8.13 6.73
C LEU A 5 4.69 -7.21 6.72
N ASN A 6 4.80 -6.02 6.16
CA ASN A 6 3.72 -5.03 6.15
C ASN A 6 2.47 -5.54 5.42
N PHE A 7 2.61 -6.04 4.19
CA PHE A 7 1.50 -6.61 3.43
C PHE A 7 0.96 -7.89 4.06
N GLY A 8 1.83 -8.72 4.64
CA GLY A 8 1.40 -9.90 5.39
C GLY A 8 0.47 -9.54 6.55
N PHE A 9 0.84 -8.54 7.36
CA PHE A 9 0.00 -8.06 8.46
C PHE A 9 -1.30 -7.42 7.97
N ALA A 10 -1.29 -6.68 6.86
CA ALA A 10 -2.49 -6.11 6.24
C ALA A 10 -3.50 -7.21 5.86
N TRP A 11 -3.05 -8.23 5.12
CA TRP A 11 -3.90 -9.35 4.70
C TRP A 11 -4.39 -10.17 5.87
N ILE A 12 -3.57 -10.39 6.91
CA ILE A 12 -4.00 -11.03 8.15
C ILE A 12 -5.13 -10.22 8.80
N SER A 13 -5.00 -8.89 8.91
CA SER A 13 -6.06 -8.03 9.46
C SER A 13 -7.35 -8.11 8.64
N VAL A 14 -7.27 -8.11 7.30
CA VAL A 14 -8.44 -8.27 6.41
C VAL A 14 -9.11 -9.62 6.62
N ILE A 15 -8.35 -10.71 6.67
CA ILE A 15 -8.88 -12.07 6.92
C ILE A 15 -9.57 -12.13 8.29
N LEU A 16 -8.97 -11.55 9.33
CA LEU A 16 -9.57 -11.48 10.66
C LEU A 16 -10.87 -10.68 10.66
N ALA A 17 -10.91 -9.53 9.97
CA ALA A 17 -12.13 -8.73 9.81
C ALA A 17 -13.25 -9.49 9.11
N VAL A 18 -12.93 -10.24 8.05
CA VAL A 18 -13.86 -11.10 7.32
C VAL A 18 -14.38 -12.23 8.23
N LEU A 19 -13.49 -12.93 8.93
CA LEU A 19 -13.86 -14.00 9.87
C LEU A 19 -14.80 -13.49 10.98
N LEU A 20 -14.50 -12.32 11.55
CA LEU A 20 -15.34 -11.67 12.56
C LEU A 20 -16.72 -11.30 12.01
N SER A 21 -16.79 -10.84 10.76
CA SER A 21 -18.03 -10.46 10.07
C SER A 21 -18.88 -11.67 9.68
N ILE A 22 -18.25 -12.77 9.27
CA ILE A 22 -18.92 -14.03 8.92
C ILE A 22 -19.70 -14.58 10.11
N ILE A 23 -19.23 -14.42 11.36
CA ILE A 23 -19.98 -14.84 12.57
C ILE A 23 -21.38 -14.24 12.60
N TYR A 24 -21.50 -12.96 12.21
CA TYR A 24 -22.79 -12.27 12.18
C TYR A 24 -23.70 -12.84 11.09
N ILE A 25 -23.16 -13.08 9.88
CA ILE A 25 -23.90 -13.66 8.74
C ILE A 25 -24.37 -15.08 9.07
N LEU A 26 -23.47 -15.93 9.60
CA LEU A 26 -23.79 -17.30 10.00
C LEU A 26 -24.90 -17.36 11.07
N ARG A 27 -24.97 -16.37 11.97
CA ARG A 27 -26.06 -16.30 12.96
C ARG A 27 -27.42 -15.98 12.32
N LYS A 28 -27.44 -15.20 11.24
CA LYS A 28 -28.68 -14.83 10.53
C LYS A 28 -29.15 -15.92 9.57
N SER A 29 -28.22 -16.70 9.01
CA SER A 29 -28.48 -17.65 7.91
C SER A 29 -28.91 -19.07 8.34
N THR A 30 -28.94 -19.41 9.62
CA THR A 30 -29.17 -20.79 10.11
C THR A 30 -30.60 -21.34 9.97
N ASN A 31 -31.48 -20.74 9.17
CA ASN A 31 -32.89 -21.16 9.06
C ASN A 31 -33.26 -21.91 7.78
N LYS A 32 -32.32 -22.23 6.86
CA LYS A 32 -32.68 -22.64 5.48
C LYS A 32 -32.28 -24.06 5.03
N PHE A 33 -31.38 -24.80 5.70
CA PHE A 33 -30.92 -26.12 5.22
C PHE A 33 -30.53 -27.11 6.33
N ASN A 34 -31.26 -28.23 6.47
CA ASN A 34 -31.18 -29.12 7.64
C ASN A 34 -29.81 -29.82 7.88
N TYR A 35 -29.09 -30.24 6.84
CA TYR A 35 -27.77 -30.91 7.00
C TYR A 35 -26.63 -29.91 7.20
N LEU A 36 -26.54 -28.88 6.34
CA LEU A 36 -25.55 -27.81 6.46
C LEU A 36 -25.66 -27.06 7.79
N VAL A 37 -26.87 -26.98 8.38
CA VAL A 37 -27.10 -26.38 9.70
C VAL A 37 -26.25 -27.01 10.80
N SER A 38 -26.00 -28.33 10.80
CA SER A 38 -25.20 -28.97 11.86
C SER A 38 -23.72 -28.56 11.80
N ILE A 39 -23.12 -28.61 10.61
CA ILE A 39 -21.73 -28.20 10.37
C ILE A 39 -21.56 -26.71 10.64
N ILE A 40 -22.47 -25.87 10.12
CA ILE A 40 -22.48 -24.41 10.32
C ILE A 40 -22.64 -24.07 11.80
N LYS A 41 -23.51 -24.77 12.54
CA LYS A 41 -23.72 -24.53 13.97
C LYS A 41 -22.47 -24.86 14.78
N THR A 42 -21.79 -25.96 14.46
CA THR A 42 -20.52 -26.36 15.07
C THR A 42 -19.41 -25.35 14.76
N ALA A 43 -19.27 -24.94 13.50
CA ALA A 43 -18.31 -23.93 13.08
C ALA A 43 -18.57 -22.57 13.77
N ASN A 44 -19.81 -22.12 13.81
CA ASN A 44 -20.22 -20.87 14.48
C ASN A 44 -20.00 -20.92 16.00
N GLN A 45 -20.20 -22.08 16.65
CA GLN A 45 -19.86 -22.24 18.07
C GLN A 45 -18.36 -22.10 18.31
N LYS A 46 -17.52 -22.79 17.52
CA LYS A 46 -16.07 -22.66 17.60
C LYS A 46 -15.62 -21.22 17.34
N LEU A 47 -16.10 -20.61 16.27
CA LEU A 47 -15.70 -19.25 15.88
C LEU A 47 -16.11 -18.20 16.93
N ARG A 48 -17.28 -18.34 17.56
CA ARG A 48 -17.70 -17.48 18.69
C ARG A 48 -16.86 -17.67 19.95
N LYS A 49 -16.37 -18.90 20.21
CA LYS A 49 -15.44 -19.16 21.32
C LYS A 49 -14.18 -18.32 21.14
N TYR A 50 -13.67 -18.22 19.91
CA TYR A 50 -12.44 -17.49 19.60
C TYR A 50 -12.64 -16.02 19.23
N HIS A 51 -13.87 -15.56 18.98
CA HIS A 51 -14.20 -14.19 18.55
C HIS A 51 -13.49 -13.08 19.34
N LYS A 52 -13.36 -13.23 20.67
CA LYS A 52 -12.69 -12.25 21.52
C LYS A 52 -11.19 -12.15 21.19
N TYR A 53 -10.54 -13.29 21.04
CA TYR A 53 -9.12 -13.38 20.70
C TYR A 53 -8.86 -12.87 19.29
N LEU A 54 -9.75 -13.18 18.34
CA LEU A 54 -9.70 -12.68 16.96
C LEU A 54 -9.83 -11.14 16.92
N GLY A 55 -10.69 -10.56 17.76
CA GLY A 55 -10.81 -9.10 17.88
C GLY A 55 -9.54 -8.43 18.43
N VAL A 56 -8.91 -9.02 19.46
CA VAL A 56 -7.63 -8.51 19.98
C VAL A 56 -6.52 -8.63 18.94
N LEU A 57 -6.47 -9.76 18.22
CA LEU A 57 -5.50 -9.99 17.16
C LEU A 57 -5.69 -9.01 15.99
N LEU A 58 -6.94 -8.65 15.64
CA LEU A 58 -7.24 -7.63 14.63
C LEU A 58 -6.64 -6.28 15.02
N VAL A 59 -6.82 -5.84 16.27
CA VAL A 59 -6.26 -4.56 16.76
C VAL A 59 -4.73 -4.60 16.72
N PHE A 60 -4.12 -5.70 17.15
CA PHE A 60 -2.66 -5.84 17.16
C PHE A 60 -2.07 -5.85 15.75
N THR A 61 -2.61 -6.68 14.86
CA THR A 61 -2.14 -6.79 13.46
C THR A 61 -2.34 -5.48 12.70
N GLY A 62 -3.46 -4.78 12.94
CA GLY A 62 -3.70 -3.44 12.38
C GLY A 62 -2.71 -2.38 12.89
N LEU A 63 -2.32 -2.44 14.18
CA LEU A 63 -1.30 -1.54 14.72
C LEU A 63 0.07 -1.80 14.09
N VAL A 64 0.46 -3.08 14.00
CA VAL A 64 1.74 -3.47 13.38
C VAL A 64 1.78 -3.03 11.93
N HIS A 65 0.73 -3.30 11.15
CA HIS A 65 0.58 -2.82 9.78
C HIS A 65 0.71 -1.28 9.69
N GLY A 66 -0.01 -0.55 10.56
CA GLY A 66 0.07 0.91 10.58
C GLY A 66 1.47 1.46 10.92
N LEU A 67 2.20 0.81 11.85
CA LEU A 67 3.56 1.22 12.24
C LEU A 67 4.59 1.02 11.12
N PHE A 68 4.39 0.01 10.27
CA PHE A 68 5.25 -0.25 9.12
C PHE A 68 4.74 0.38 7.82
N SER A 69 3.60 1.07 7.85
CA SER A 69 3.07 1.78 6.70
C SER A 69 3.84 3.09 6.45
N SER A 70 3.79 3.59 5.22
CA SER A 70 4.40 4.86 4.83
C SER A 70 3.78 6.07 5.55
N GLN A 71 2.56 5.92 6.08
CA GLN A 71 1.85 6.95 6.82
C GLN A 71 1.94 6.74 8.33
N PRO A 72 2.27 7.76 9.14
CA PRO A 72 2.28 7.61 10.59
C PRO A 72 0.88 7.24 11.12
N VAL A 73 0.82 6.32 12.09
CA VAL A 73 -0.42 5.87 12.76
C VAL A 73 -1.22 7.02 13.41
N LEU A 74 -0.56 8.16 13.67
CA LEU A 74 -1.20 9.34 14.27
C LEU A 74 -1.79 10.31 13.23
N THR A 75 -1.66 10.04 11.94
CA THR A 75 -2.30 10.85 10.89
C THR A 75 -3.78 10.50 10.75
N ILE A 76 -4.61 11.45 10.30
CA ILE A 76 -6.04 11.20 10.04
C ILE A 76 -6.15 10.61 8.63
N ASN A 77 -6.13 9.28 8.53
CA ASN A 77 -6.34 8.53 7.29
C ASN A 77 -7.36 7.41 7.52
N PHE A 78 -7.86 6.77 6.46
CA PHE A 78 -8.89 5.73 6.60
C PHE A 78 -8.40 4.51 7.40
N GLY A 79 -7.11 4.18 7.33
CA GLY A 79 -6.51 3.10 8.11
C GLY A 79 -6.51 3.39 9.61
N THR A 80 -6.14 4.60 10.03
CA THR A 80 -6.10 5.01 11.45
C THR A 80 -7.50 5.16 12.02
N ILE A 81 -8.44 5.69 11.24
CA ILE A 81 -9.88 5.71 11.60
C ILE A 81 -10.40 4.29 11.79
N GLY A 82 -10.10 3.39 10.85
CA GLY A 82 -10.48 1.97 10.95
C GLY A 82 -9.90 1.31 12.20
N TRP A 83 -8.62 1.57 12.49
CA TRP A 83 -7.95 1.04 13.67
C TRP A 83 -8.57 1.56 14.98
N ILE A 84 -8.87 2.85 15.08
CA ILE A 84 -9.58 3.44 16.24
C ILE A 84 -10.96 2.79 16.42
N ILE A 85 -11.73 2.60 15.34
CA ILE A 85 -13.03 1.92 15.41
C ILE A 85 -12.87 0.47 15.90
N SER A 86 -11.81 -0.23 15.49
CA SER A 86 -11.52 -1.59 15.96
C SER A 86 -11.26 -1.66 17.47
N ILE A 87 -10.57 -0.66 18.04
CA ILE A 87 -10.38 -0.51 19.48
C ILE A 87 -11.72 -0.23 20.16
N LEU A 88 -12.52 0.70 19.62
CA LEU A 88 -13.84 1.03 20.15
C LEU A 88 -14.78 -0.18 20.16
N LEU A 89 -14.71 -1.06 19.16
CA LEU A 89 -15.44 -2.33 19.14
C LEU A 89 -15.05 -3.23 20.33
N GLY A 90 -13.74 -3.36 20.60
CA GLY A 90 -13.20 -4.11 21.74
C GLY A 90 -13.64 -3.52 23.08
N LEU A 91 -13.52 -2.20 23.24
CA LEU A 91 -13.94 -1.47 24.44
C LEU A 91 -15.45 -1.61 24.67
N ASN A 92 -16.27 -1.43 23.63
CA ASN A 92 -17.72 -1.59 23.74
C ASN A 92 -18.10 -3.01 24.20
N TRP A 93 -17.39 -4.04 23.74
CA TRP A 93 -17.58 -5.40 24.23
C TRP A 93 -17.10 -5.60 25.68
N MET A 94 -16.00 -4.95 26.08
CA MET A 94 -15.45 -5.01 27.44
C MET A 94 -16.41 -4.38 28.45
N PHE A 95 -16.96 -3.21 28.12
CA PHE A 95 -17.91 -2.49 28.96
C PHE A 95 -19.36 -3.01 28.87
N ARG A 96 -19.61 -4.10 28.14
CA ARG A 96 -20.97 -4.63 27.95
C ARG A 96 -21.73 -4.90 29.26
N LYS A 97 -21.01 -5.25 30.34
CA LYS A 97 -21.61 -5.53 31.66
C LYS A 97 -22.22 -4.26 32.29
N TYR A 98 -21.63 -3.09 32.02
CA TYR A 98 -22.09 -1.81 32.54
C TYR A 98 -23.32 -1.29 31.78
N PHE A 99 -23.40 -1.54 30.46
CA PHE A 99 -24.52 -1.12 29.60
C PHE A 99 -25.61 -2.20 29.43
N ASN A 100 -25.68 -3.16 30.35
CA ASN A 100 -26.47 -4.38 30.16
C ASN A 100 -27.97 -4.19 30.45
N LYS A 101 -28.38 -3.07 31.06
CA LYS A 101 -29.75 -2.82 31.54
C LYS A 101 -30.81 -2.95 30.44
N TYR A 102 -30.45 -2.81 29.15
CA TYR A 102 -31.35 -3.01 28.00
C TYR A 102 -30.70 -3.72 26.80
N ARG A 103 -29.61 -4.47 27.01
CA ARG A 103 -28.76 -5.00 25.91
C ARG A 103 -28.32 -3.92 24.89
N GLY A 104 -28.33 -2.63 25.29
CA GLY A 104 -28.06 -1.48 24.43
C GLY A 104 -26.71 -1.56 23.73
N TRP A 105 -25.70 -2.12 24.41
CA TRP A 105 -24.34 -2.33 23.89
C TRP A 105 -24.30 -3.06 22.54
N ILE A 106 -25.29 -3.93 22.26
CA ILE A 106 -25.31 -4.70 21.02
C ILE A 106 -25.66 -3.83 19.81
N TYR A 107 -26.45 -2.78 19.99
CA TYR A 107 -26.78 -1.84 18.93
C TYR A 107 -25.56 -1.02 18.55
N TYR A 108 -24.85 -0.47 19.54
CA TYR A 108 -23.59 0.24 19.32
C TYR A 108 -22.52 -0.66 18.69
N HIS A 109 -22.40 -1.91 19.15
CA HIS A 109 -21.46 -2.86 18.55
C HIS A 109 -21.76 -3.12 17.07
N ARG A 110 -23.05 -3.29 16.73
CA ARG A 110 -23.48 -3.52 15.33
C ARG A 110 -23.22 -2.28 14.47
N GLY A 111 -23.57 -1.09 14.97
CA GLY A 111 -23.32 0.18 14.28
C GLY A 111 -21.82 0.37 14.00
N LEU A 112 -20.98 0.20 15.03
CA LEU A 112 -19.53 0.27 14.89
C LEU A 112 -18.97 -0.78 13.91
N THR A 113 -19.56 -1.98 13.85
CA THR A 113 -19.15 -3.02 12.90
C THR A 113 -19.43 -2.61 11.46
N VAL A 114 -20.61 -2.02 11.19
CA VAL A 114 -20.96 -1.50 9.86
C VAL A 114 -20.03 -0.35 9.47
N CYS A 115 -19.80 0.60 10.37
CA CYS A 115 -18.86 1.71 10.12
C CYS A 115 -17.44 1.19 9.86
N PHE A 116 -16.99 0.20 10.65
CA PHE A 116 -15.68 -0.43 10.47
C PHE A 116 -15.54 -1.06 9.09
N ILE A 117 -16.53 -1.86 8.65
CA ILE A 117 -16.50 -2.51 7.34
C ILE A 117 -16.48 -1.46 6.22
N LEU A 118 -17.28 -0.40 6.33
CA LEU A 118 -17.30 0.68 5.34
C LEU A 118 -15.93 1.36 5.22
N VAL A 119 -15.34 1.75 6.37
CA VAL A 119 -14.01 2.37 6.39
C VAL A 119 -12.93 1.41 5.88
N LEU A 120 -13.02 0.12 6.24
CA LEU A 120 -12.10 -0.91 5.75
C LEU A 120 -12.16 -1.05 4.23
N VAL A 121 -13.35 -1.07 3.64
CA VAL A 121 -13.51 -1.13 2.18
C VAL A 121 -12.93 0.11 1.52
N ILE A 122 -13.22 1.31 2.04
CA ILE A 122 -12.64 2.56 1.53
C ILE A 122 -11.11 2.51 1.64
N HIS A 123 -10.57 2.08 2.77
CA HIS A 123 -9.13 1.97 2.98
C HIS A 123 -8.48 1.01 1.99
N ILE A 124 -9.08 -0.16 1.74
CA ILE A 124 -8.59 -1.14 0.74
C ILE A 124 -8.59 -0.54 -0.67
N VAL A 125 -9.61 0.25 -1.03
CA VAL A 125 -9.66 0.93 -2.34
C VAL A 125 -8.62 2.04 -2.42
N ASP A 126 -8.45 2.82 -1.36
CA ASP A 126 -7.50 3.94 -1.26
C ASP A 126 -6.04 3.48 -1.39
N VAL A 127 -5.68 2.37 -0.74
CA VAL A 127 -4.32 1.80 -0.82
C VAL A 127 -4.10 0.92 -2.05
N GLY A 128 -5.15 0.61 -2.80
CA GLY A 128 -5.13 -0.36 -3.90
C GLY A 128 -5.05 -1.81 -3.42
N ILE A 129 -5.79 -2.70 -4.08
CA ILE A 129 -5.71 -4.14 -3.78
C ILE A 129 -4.42 -4.69 -4.39
N GLN A 130 -3.35 -4.75 -3.61
CA GLN A 130 -2.19 -5.56 -3.94
C GLN A 130 -2.53 -7.01 -3.56
N GLY A 131 -2.85 -7.82 -4.56
CA GLY A 131 -3.35 -9.18 -4.38
C GLY A 131 -2.42 -10.08 -3.54
N PRO A 132 -2.92 -11.23 -3.07
CA PRO A 132 -2.09 -12.23 -2.37
C PRO A 132 -1.04 -12.89 -3.27
N GLU A 133 -0.95 -12.50 -4.55
CA GLU A 133 0.11 -12.85 -5.51
C GLU A 133 1.52 -12.55 -4.98
N PHE A 134 1.64 -11.66 -3.99
CA PHE A 134 2.90 -11.42 -3.28
C PHE A 134 3.19 -12.43 -2.15
N LEU A 135 2.16 -13.06 -1.57
CA LEU A 135 2.28 -14.05 -0.49
C LEU A 135 2.52 -15.47 -1.01
N ILE A 136 2.01 -15.75 -2.20
CA ILE A 136 2.27 -16.96 -2.96
C ILE A 136 3.42 -16.57 -3.88
N GLY A 137 4.64 -17.05 -3.67
CA GLY A 137 5.78 -16.76 -4.56
C GLY A 137 5.62 -17.39 -5.95
N ALA A 138 4.51 -17.12 -6.64
CA ALA A 138 4.28 -17.46 -8.02
C ALA A 138 4.77 -16.31 -8.86
N GLN A 139 6.01 -16.45 -9.32
CA GLN A 139 6.43 -15.81 -10.55
C GLN A 139 5.55 -16.35 -11.69
N GLU A 140 4.41 -15.72 -11.92
CA GLU A 140 3.82 -15.71 -13.26
C GLU A 140 4.30 -14.43 -13.93
N ALA A 141 5.46 -14.56 -14.59
CA ALA A 141 5.70 -13.76 -15.76
C ALA A 141 4.49 -13.98 -16.68
N ASN A 142 3.67 -12.94 -16.85
CA ASN A 142 2.70 -12.88 -17.92
C ASN A 142 3.49 -12.98 -19.23
N VAL A 143 3.71 -14.20 -19.71
CA VAL A 143 4.10 -14.47 -21.09
C VAL A 143 2.87 -14.13 -21.90
N VAL A 144 2.74 -12.85 -22.25
CA VAL A 144 1.90 -12.44 -23.36
C VAL A 144 2.51 -13.12 -24.59
N GLU A 145 1.80 -14.11 -25.11
CA GLU A 145 2.06 -14.68 -26.43
C GLU A 145 2.13 -13.51 -27.42
N PRO A 146 3.24 -13.31 -28.16
CA PRO A 146 3.39 -12.11 -28.96
C PRO A 146 2.43 -12.19 -30.15
N ALA A 147 1.33 -11.45 -30.05
CA ALA A 147 0.66 -10.94 -31.23
C ALA A 147 1.72 -10.20 -32.06
N ILE A 148 1.80 -10.52 -33.35
CA ILE A 148 2.74 -9.87 -34.28
C ILE A 148 2.39 -8.38 -34.32
N ILE A 149 3.19 -7.61 -33.59
CA ILE A 149 3.13 -6.15 -33.53
C ILE A 149 4.33 -5.66 -34.34
N SER A 150 4.06 -4.85 -35.36
CA SER A 150 5.05 -4.29 -36.28
C SER A 150 6.20 -3.57 -35.56
N GLU A 151 7.40 -3.62 -36.12
CA GLU A 151 8.64 -3.04 -35.57
C GLU A 151 8.51 -1.55 -35.21
N GLU A 152 7.65 -0.80 -35.90
CA GLU A 152 7.38 0.62 -35.65
C GLU A 152 6.77 0.88 -34.25
N THR A 153 5.88 0.01 -33.79
CA THR A 153 5.17 0.13 -32.50
C THR A 153 6.03 -0.24 -31.29
N VAL A 154 7.08 -1.04 -31.47
CA VAL A 154 8.03 -1.39 -30.39
C VAL A 154 9.01 -0.25 -30.11
N SER A 155 9.34 0.55 -31.14
CA SER A 155 10.29 1.68 -31.03
C SER A 155 9.79 2.83 -30.13
N THR A 156 8.48 2.86 -29.84
CA THR A 156 7.85 3.93 -29.05
C THR A 156 7.64 3.54 -27.59
N PHE A 157 7.77 2.26 -27.23
CA PHE A 157 7.52 1.74 -25.88
C PHE A 157 8.78 1.58 -25.00
N ASN A 158 9.99 1.63 -25.57
CA ASN A 158 11.25 1.49 -24.83
C ASN A 158 12.30 2.43 -25.42
N LYS A 159 12.24 3.73 -25.10
CA LYS A 159 13.09 4.72 -25.79
C LYS A 159 14.19 5.35 -24.93
N GLN A 160 14.14 5.28 -23.60
CA GLN A 160 15.11 6.03 -22.79
C GLN A 160 16.31 5.21 -22.26
N PHE A 161 16.15 3.90 -22.02
CA PHE A 161 17.28 3.02 -21.69
C PHE A 161 17.69 2.12 -22.86
N ALA A 162 17.19 2.36 -24.07
CA ALA A 162 17.57 1.61 -25.26
C ALA A 162 19.06 1.83 -25.57
N GLY A 163 19.88 0.82 -25.35
CA GLY A 163 21.34 0.89 -25.49
C GLY A 163 22.10 1.19 -24.19
N THR A 164 21.39 1.31 -23.06
CA THR A 164 22.00 1.39 -21.72
C THR A 164 21.99 0.00 -21.08
N GLU A 165 23.16 -0.48 -20.71
CA GLU A 165 23.33 -1.75 -20.00
C GLU A 165 23.54 -1.46 -18.51
N LEU A 166 22.65 -1.97 -17.69
CA LEU A 166 22.64 -1.83 -16.25
C LEU A 166 23.04 -3.16 -15.61
N LYS A 167 23.98 -3.07 -14.68
CA LYS A 167 24.40 -4.19 -13.85
C LYS A 167 23.31 -4.51 -12.82
N ASP A 168 23.03 -5.80 -12.67
CA ASP A 168 22.15 -6.28 -11.62
C ASP A 168 22.72 -5.97 -10.23
N GLY A 169 21.87 -5.45 -9.34
CA GLY A 169 22.28 -5.01 -8.02
C GLY A 169 21.26 -4.11 -7.34
N VAL A 170 21.63 -3.65 -6.14
CA VAL A 170 20.89 -2.64 -5.39
C VAL A 170 21.77 -1.41 -5.26
N TYR A 171 21.24 -0.27 -5.68
CA TYR A 171 21.98 0.98 -5.78
C TYR A 171 21.25 2.07 -5.01
N GLU A 172 21.96 2.75 -4.14
CA GLU A 172 21.42 3.93 -3.47
C GLU A 172 21.69 5.19 -4.28
N GLY A 173 20.75 6.11 -4.31
CA GLY A 173 20.86 7.40 -4.97
C GLY A 173 20.29 8.52 -4.12
N GLU A 174 20.84 9.71 -4.26
CA GLU A 174 20.43 10.89 -3.51
C GLU A 174 20.19 12.08 -4.43
N ALA A 175 19.15 12.85 -4.13
CA ALA A 175 18.91 14.13 -4.76
C ALA A 175 18.16 15.10 -3.82
N ASN A 176 18.03 16.34 -4.28
CA ASN A 176 17.19 17.33 -3.64
C ASN A 176 15.80 17.31 -4.28
N GLY A 177 14.76 17.31 -3.45
CA GLY A 177 13.38 17.54 -3.87
C GLY A 177 12.89 18.93 -3.50
N PHE A 178 11.72 19.02 -2.88
CA PHE A 178 11.29 20.24 -2.18
C PHE A 178 12.20 20.55 -0.99
N ARG A 179 12.77 19.50 -0.37
CA ARG A 179 13.77 19.57 0.69
C ARG A 179 15.01 18.78 0.30
N PRO A 180 16.17 19.11 0.89
CA PRO A 180 17.39 18.34 0.66
C PRO A 180 17.34 16.98 1.36
N GLY A 181 18.14 16.05 0.84
CA GLY A 181 18.35 14.72 1.43
C GLY A 181 17.23 13.73 1.13
N LEU A 182 16.76 13.69 -0.12
CA LEU A 182 15.87 12.62 -0.59
C LEU A 182 16.73 11.46 -1.11
N THR A 183 16.62 10.30 -0.47
CA THR A 183 17.40 9.10 -0.78
C THR A 183 16.49 7.96 -1.23
N VAL A 184 16.93 7.24 -2.26
CA VAL A 184 16.24 6.06 -2.80
C VAL A 184 17.17 4.86 -2.87
N SER A 185 16.59 3.67 -2.84
CA SER A 185 17.24 2.39 -3.11
C SER A 185 16.60 1.75 -4.34
N VAL A 186 17.37 1.56 -5.40
CA VAL A 186 16.92 1.05 -6.69
C VAL A 186 17.46 -0.35 -6.92
N THR A 187 16.59 -1.30 -7.22
CA THR A 187 16.97 -2.69 -7.55
C THR A 187 16.89 -2.92 -9.05
N VAL A 188 18.03 -3.29 -9.64
CA VAL A 188 18.15 -3.68 -11.05
C VAL A 188 18.28 -5.21 -11.15
N LYS A 189 17.50 -5.83 -12.04
CA LYS A 189 17.61 -7.25 -12.39
C LYS A 189 17.34 -7.47 -13.88
N GLY A 190 18.19 -8.24 -14.55
CA GLY A 190 18.07 -8.52 -15.97
C GLY A 190 18.02 -7.25 -16.82
N ASN A 191 18.86 -6.26 -16.51
CA ASN A 191 18.89 -4.95 -17.17
C ASN A 191 17.57 -4.14 -17.05
N LYS A 192 16.78 -4.39 -16.00
CA LYS A 192 15.51 -3.68 -15.74
C LYS A 192 15.42 -3.21 -14.30
N ILE A 193 14.77 -2.07 -14.10
CA ILE A 193 14.41 -1.57 -12.78
C ILE A 193 13.23 -2.38 -12.25
N THR A 194 13.43 -3.08 -11.14
CA THR A 194 12.41 -3.96 -10.54
C THR A 194 11.83 -3.44 -9.23
N SER A 195 12.52 -2.50 -8.58
CA SER A 195 12.06 -1.88 -7.34
C SER A 195 12.74 -0.53 -7.14
N ILE A 196 12.00 0.41 -6.56
CA ILE A 196 12.49 1.71 -6.11
C ILE A 196 11.86 1.95 -4.74
N GLU A 197 12.70 2.03 -3.71
CA GLU A 197 12.26 2.31 -2.34
C GLU A 197 12.79 3.67 -1.90
N ILE A 198 11.95 4.52 -1.33
CA ILE A 198 12.38 5.81 -0.76
C ILE A 198 12.82 5.55 0.68
N THR A 199 14.12 5.61 0.91
CA THR A 199 14.72 5.20 2.20
C THR A 199 14.84 6.34 3.19
N ASN A 200 14.95 7.59 2.70
CA ASN A 200 15.01 8.77 3.55
C ASN A 200 14.47 10.00 2.80
N HIS A 201 13.77 10.89 3.49
CA HIS A 201 13.36 12.18 2.95
C HIS A 201 13.00 13.17 4.06
N ASN A 202 13.18 14.47 3.78
CA ASN A 202 12.73 15.57 4.65
C ASN A 202 11.50 16.31 4.08
N GLU A 203 10.88 15.75 3.05
CA GLU A 203 9.72 16.32 2.36
C GLU A 203 8.54 16.53 3.33
N VAL A 204 8.11 17.78 3.45
CA VAL A 204 7.02 18.21 4.36
C VAL A 204 6.27 19.38 3.73
N ASN A 205 5.05 19.66 4.22
CA ASN A 205 4.25 20.84 3.90
C ASN A 205 3.63 20.92 2.49
N SER A 206 3.77 19.89 1.65
CA SER A 206 2.92 19.73 0.46
C SER A 206 1.78 18.75 0.77
N ARG A 207 0.54 19.09 0.43
CA ARG A 207 -0.58 18.13 0.51
C ARG A 207 -0.44 16.96 -0.47
N TYR A 208 0.58 16.99 -1.34
CA TYR A 208 0.75 16.10 -2.47
C TYR A 208 2.10 15.35 -2.48
N TYR A 209 3.04 15.63 -1.58
CA TYR A 209 4.36 14.98 -1.64
C TYR A 209 4.24 13.46 -1.53
N GLN A 210 3.33 12.95 -0.69
CA GLN A 210 3.08 11.52 -0.52
C GLN A 210 2.59 10.88 -1.83
N LYS A 211 1.68 11.56 -2.54
CA LYS A 211 1.24 11.11 -3.86
C LYS A 211 2.40 11.02 -4.85
N ALA A 212 3.36 11.94 -4.80
CA ALA A 212 4.58 11.84 -5.60
C ALA A 212 5.47 10.68 -5.17
N MET A 213 5.63 10.44 -3.86
CA MET A 213 6.40 9.32 -3.31
C MET A 213 5.86 7.96 -3.74
N ASP A 214 4.55 7.84 -3.94
CA ASP A 214 3.93 6.59 -4.36
C ASP A 214 3.87 6.46 -5.89
N ALA A 215 3.44 7.51 -6.60
CA ALA A 215 3.16 7.43 -8.04
C ALA A 215 4.43 7.45 -8.90
N VAL A 216 5.40 8.31 -8.58
CA VAL A 216 6.59 8.52 -9.43
C VAL A 216 7.48 7.27 -9.49
N PRO A 217 7.82 6.59 -8.38
CA PRO A 217 8.58 5.34 -8.45
C PRO A 217 7.88 4.26 -9.27
N GLN A 218 6.55 4.13 -9.12
CA GLN A 218 5.78 3.14 -9.87
C GLN A 218 5.78 3.44 -11.36
N GLU A 219 5.60 4.69 -11.75
CA GLU A 219 5.62 5.12 -13.16
C GLU A 219 6.99 4.85 -13.80
N ILE A 220 8.10 5.07 -13.07
CA ILE A 220 9.45 4.75 -13.55
C ILE A 220 9.62 3.23 -13.76
N ILE A 221 9.09 2.41 -12.85
CA ILE A 221 9.16 0.94 -12.97
C ILE A 221 8.31 0.47 -14.16
N ASP A 222 7.11 1.01 -14.34
CA ASP A 222 6.19 0.59 -15.40
C ASP A 222 6.68 1.03 -16.79
N SER A 223 7.18 2.25 -16.89
CA SER A 223 7.68 2.83 -18.16
C SER A 223 9.12 2.43 -18.49
N GLN A 224 9.89 1.97 -17.49
CA GLN A 224 11.35 1.86 -17.60
C GLN A 224 11.95 3.14 -18.18
N SER A 225 11.58 4.28 -17.59
CA SER A 225 11.97 5.62 -18.06
C SER A 225 12.02 6.59 -16.89
N LEU A 226 12.91 7.58 -16.98
CA LEU A 226 13.00 8.73 -16.09
C LEU A 226 12.22 9.95 -16.63
N GLU A 227 11.66 9.87 -17.84
CA GLU A 227 10.72 10.83 -18.42
C GLU A 227 9.29 10.53 -17.95
N VAL A 228 9.05 10.77 -16.67
CA VAL A 228 7.75 10.56 -16.02
C VAL A 228 7.09 11.88 -15.64
N ASP A 229 5.77 11.89 -15.61
CA ASP A 229 5.01 13.10 -15.34
C ASP A 229 5.10 13.52 -13.85
N ALA A 230 5.29 14.82 -13.63
CA ALA A 230 5.31 15.36 -12.28
C ALA A 230 3.90 15.40 -11.67
N VAL A 231 3.77 15.00 -10.40
CA VAL A 231 2.49 15.07 -9.70
C VAL A 231 2.12 16.53 -9.45
N SER A 232 0.91 16.91 -9.87
CA SER A 232 0.36 18.27 -9.67
C SER A 232 0.44 18.71 -8.20
N GLY A 233 1.19 19.79 -7.95
CA GLY A 233 1.40 20.34 -6.61
C GLY A 233 2.51 19.66 -5.79
N ALA A 234 3.24 18.71 -6.38
CA ALA A 234 4.43 18.08 -5.82
C ALA A 234 5.59 18.02 -6.82
N THR A 235 5.66 18.97 -7.76
CA THR A 235 6.66 18.98 -8.84
C THR A 235 8.09 18.88 -8.33
N PHE A 236 8.47 19.65 -7.30
CA PHE A 236 9.81 19.57 -6.71
C PHE A 236 10.13 18.18 -6.15
N THR A 237 9.16 17.57 -5.45
CA THR A 237 9.30 16.22 -4.91
C THR A 237 9.42 15.20 -6.05
N SER A 238 8.56 15.26 -7.07
CA SER A 238 8.60 14.38 -8.24
C SER A 238 9.95 14.44 -8.95
N THR A 239 10.43 15.65 -9.26
CA THR A 239 11.75 15.86 -9.86
C THR A 239 12.88 15.34 -8.97
N GLY A 240 12.77 15.53 -7.65
CA GLY A 240 13.73 14.99 -6.68
C GLY A 240 13.81 13.47 -6.71
N ILE A 241 12.67 12.77 -6.76
CA ILE A 241 12.63 11.30 -6.87
C ILE A 241 13.29 10.85 -8.16
N VAL A 242 12.91 11.43 -9.30
CA VAL A 242 13.51 11.09 -10.62
C VAL A 242 15.02 11.26 -10.59
N ASN A 243 15.51 12.36 -10.02
CA ASN A 243 16.94 12.64 -9.91
C ASN A 243 17.68 11.70 -8.96
N ALA A 244 17.05 11.28 -7.86
CA ALA A 244 17.62 10.31 -6.94
C ALA A 244 17.73 8.93 -7.60
N VAL A 245 16.72 8.53 -8.39
CA VAL A 245 16.76 7.30 -9.18
C VAL A 245 17.83 7.38 -10.26
N ASN A 246 17.94 8.51 -10.98
CA ASN A 246 19.02 8.75 -11.93
C ASN A 246 20.40 8.58 -11.28
N ASP A 247 20.59 9.16 -10.09
CA ASP A 247 21.82 9.04 -9.31
C ASP A 247 22.13 7.57 -8.94
N ALA A 248 21.12 6.81 -8.53
CA ALA A 248 21.27 5.38 -8.25
C ALA A 248 21.66 4.59 -9.50
N LEU A 249 20.96 4.81 -10.62
CA LEU A 249 21.21 4.12 -11.88
C LEU A 249 22.58 4.45 -12.46
N SER A 250 23.10 5.67 -12.25
CA SER A 250 24.44 6.05 -12.71
C SER A 250 25.54 5.14 -12.15
N LYS A 251 25.30 4.52 -10.99
CA LYS A 251 26.19 3.55 -10.33
C LYS A 251 26.01 2.12 -10.86
N ALA A 252 24.92 1.88 -11.59
CA ALA A 252 24.58 0.60 -12.22
C ALA A 252 25.02 0.52 -13.69
N VAL A 253 25.25 1.65 -14.38
CA VAL A 253 25.61 1.67 -15.80
C VAL A 253 26.93 0.95 -16.07
N ILE A 254 26.89 -0.02 -16.99
CA ILE A 254 28.05 -0.71 -17.57
C ILE A 254 28.41 -0.07 -18.91
N SER A 255 27.41 0.22 -19.75
CA SER A 255 27.57 0.85 -21.06
C SER A 255 26.33 1.69 -21.43
N GLY A 256 26.50 2.68 -22.31
CA GLY A 256 25.46 3.64 -22.70
C GLY A 256 25.44 4.91 -21.84
N GLU A 257 24.43 5.76 -22.04
CA GLU A 257 24.26 7.02 -21.32
C GLU A 257 22.88 7.07 -20.64
N LEU A 258 22.83 7.70 -19.47
CA LEU A 258 21.57 8.03 -18.80
C LEU A 258 21.13 9.43 -19.25
N PRO A 259 19.81 9.72 -19.22
CA PRO A 259 19.33 11.07 -19.44
C PRO A 259 19.92 12.04 -18.42
N GLU A 260 20.09 13.30 -18.82
CA GLU A 260 20.56 14.35 -17.92
C GLU A 260 19.61 14.50 -16.71
N LYS A 261 20.17 14.78 -15.53
CA LYS A 261 19.37 15.05 -14.33
C LYS A 261 18.44 16.24 -14.60
N GLN A 262 17.17 16.10 -14.25
CA GLN A 262 16.19 17.17 -14.43
C GLN A 262 16.52 18.35 -13.52
N GLN A 263 16.49 19.56 -14.05
CA GLN A 263 16.67 20.76 -13.24
C GLN A 263 15.46 20.95 -12.32
N LEU A 264 15.71 21.20 -11.03
CA LEU A 264 14.65 21.57 -10.11
C LEU A 264 14.01 22.89 -10.60
N PRO A 265 12.67 23.03 -10.52
CA PRO A 265 12.01 24.25 -10.94
C PRO A 265 12.58 25.46 -10.20
N GLU A 266 12.80 26.59 -10.89
CA GLU A 266 13.21 27.81 -10.21
C GLU A 266 12.14 28.23 -9.19
N ASN A 267 12.57 28.49 -7.96
CA ASN A 267 11.70 29.06 -6.93
C ASN A 267 11.32 30.48 -7.38
N ARG A 268 10.10 30.65 -7.92
CA ARG A 268 9.54 31.97 -8.22
C ARG A 268 9.40 32.77 -6.92
N LYS A 269 10.47 33.41 -6.50
CA LYS A 269 10.45 34.43 -5.45
C LYS A 269 9.55 35.56 -5.96
N GLY A 270 8.33 35.64 -5.43
CA GLY A 270 7.48 36.83 -5.51
C GLY A 270 6.90 37.14 -6.90
N HIS A 271 5.73 36.59 -7.17
CA HIS A 271 4.68 37.40 -7.79
C HIS A 271 3.44 37.29 -6.91
N ARG A 272 3.41 38.15 -5.88
CA ARG A 272 2.15 38.56 -5.28
C ARG A 272 1.46 39.42 -6.33
N ARG A 273 0.37 38.93 -6.90
CA ARG A 273 -0.70 39.78 -7.42
C ARG A 273 -1.85 39.70 -6.44
#